data_AF-A0A8R1I234-F1
#
_entry.id   AF-A0A8R1I234-F1
#
_cell.length_a   1.000
_cell.length_b   1.000
_cell.length_c   1.000
_cell.angle_alpha   90.00
_cell.angle_beta   90.00
_cell.angle_gamma   90.00
#
_symmetry.space_group_name_H-M   'P 1'
#
loop_
_entity.id
_entity.type
_entity.pdbx_description
1 polymer ?
#
loop_
_entity_poly.entity_id
_entity_poly.type
_entity_poly.pdbx_seq_one_letter_code
_entity_poly.pdbx_strand_id
1 'polypeptide(L)'
;MRRSAFAFTEQTTGVKLAPPSIRIEPSRCGECGGSAELVCKQCKMDIILCKKCARRAKHSHPLKAFRPRDETLLNLRKHLTLSYSEHIVSCTRDLCMESCHESRYARTHFDYCQIRPLCIRDIVDNGNVKFVESNCQSCELFITCVFIHADKCRVEQCEVQWCDDIRKLFEMGQEGKPVFEMTDDMNRKCQEVHYMEMKKVEKRRHNLMLEEIASIEI
;
A
#
# COMPACT_ATOMS: atom_id res chain seq x y z
N MET A 1 30.44 25.60 19.33
CA MET A 1 29.93 26.16 18.06
C MET A 1 28.41 26.09 18.07
N ARG A 2 27.76 27.25 17.94
CA ARG A 2 26.30 27.41 17.95
C ARG A 2 25.71 26.78 16.68
N ARG A 3 24.72 25.90 16.80
CA ARG A 3 23.77 25.61 15.72
C ARG A 3 22.40 26.07 16.18
N SER A 4 21.92 27.08 15.47
CA SER A 4 20.66 27.77 15.66
C SER A 4 19.50 26.80 15.79
N ALA A 5 18.73 26.97 16.86
CA ALA A 5 17.36 26.47 16.94
C ALA A 5 16.56 27.19 15.85
N PHE A 6 16.23 26.48 14.79
CA PHE A 6 15.10 26.88 13.95
C PHE A 6 13.84 26.50 14.70
N ALA A 7 13.38 27.40 15.56
CA ALA A 7 11.99 27.42 15.98
C ALA A 7 11.18 27.85 14.75
N PHE A 8 10.73 26.88 13.96
CA PHE A 8 9.67 27.13 12.98
C PHE A 8 8.38 27.33 13.78
N THR A 9 7.94 28.59 13.81
CA THR A 9 6.65 29.01 14.35
C THR A 9 5.52 28.18 13.74
N GLU A 10 4.82 27.42 14.59
CA GLU A 10 3.53 26.82 14.29
C GLU A 10 2.54 27.94 13.93
N GLN A 11 2.23 28.08 12.64
CA GLN A 11 0.95 28.63 12.24
C GLN A 11 -0.04 27.47 12.12
N THR A 12 -0.55 27.01 13.27
CA THR A 12 -1.81 26.29 13.33
C THR A 12 -2.93 27.30 13.14
N THR A 13 -3.30 27.59 11.89
CA THR A 13 -4.73 27.78 11.67
C THR A 13 -5.37 26.46 12.08
N GLY A 14 -6.23 26.46 13.09
CA GLY A 14 -6.86 25.25 13.65
C GLY A 14 -7.82 24.53 12.69
N VAL A 15 -7.64 24.71 11.38
CA VAL A 15 -8.43 24.13 10.31
C VAL A 15 -7.71 22.90 9.81
N LYS A 16 -8.29 21.73 10.08
CA LYS A 16 -7.82 20.46 9.53
C LYS A 16 -8.07 20.42 8.02
N LEU A 17 -7.22 19.68 7.31
CA LEU A 17 -7.38 19.47 5.87
C LEU A 17 -8.46 18.41 5.61
N ALA A 18 -9.15 18.52 4.47
CA ALA A 18 -10.01 17.45 3.99
C ALA A 18 -9.17 16.19 3.71
N PRO A 19 -9.65 15.00 4.10
CA PRO A 19 -8.89 13.78 3.92
C PRO A 19 -8.71 13.46 2.42
N PRO A 20 -7.57 12.86 2.02
CA PRO A 20 -7.32 12.55 0.62
C PRO A 20 -8.23 11.41 0.14
N SER A 21 -8.60 11.44 -1.16
CA SER A 21 -9.29 10.34 -1.83
C SER A 21 -8.27 9.45 -2.54
N ILE A 22 -8.14 8.21 -2.08
CA ILE A 22 -7.28 7.18 -2.67
C ILE A 22 -8.08 6.44 -3.74
N ARG A 23 -7.58 6.45 -4.97
CA ARG A 23 -8.23 5.83 -6.13
C ARG A 23 -7.28 4.87 -6.82
N ILE A 24 -7.83 3.77 -7.31
CA ILE A 24 -7.10 2.87 -8.22
C ILE A 24 -7.19 3.43 -9.62
N GLU A 25 -6.08 3.99 -10.08
CA GLU A 25 -5.97 4.53 -11.42
C GLU A 25 -5.96 3.41 -12.49
N PRO A 26 -6.49 3.70 -13.70
CA PRO A 26 -6.42 2.81 -14.84
C PRO A 26 -4.99 2.37 -15.14
N SER A 27 -4.85 1.17 -15.67
CA SER A 27 -3.53 0.64 -16.02
C SER A 27 -2.94 1.42 -17.19
N ARG A 28 -1.73 1.95 -17.01
CA ARG A 28 -1.02 2.76 -18.00
C ARG A 28 0.35 2.16 -18.30
N CYS A 29 0.96 2.63 -19.39
CA CYS A 29 2.34 2.33 -19.74
C CYS A 29 3.27 2.79 -18.62
N GLY A 30 4.01 1.86 -18.00
CA GLY A 30 4.91 2.14 -16.88
C GLY A 30 6.08 3.08 -17.22
N GLU A 31 6.39 3.26 -18.50
CA GLU A 31 7.49 4.10 -18.97
C GLU A 31 7.09 5.53 -19.30
N CYS A 32 5.82 5.76 -19.68
CA CYS A 32 5.42 7.06 -20.23
C CYS A 32 4.00 7.50 -19.86
N GLY A 33 3.30 6.76 -19.01
CA GLY A 33 1.91 7.05 -18.61
C GLY A 33 0.86 6.97 -19.73
N GLY A 34 1.28 6.60 -20.95
CA GLY A 34 0.39 6.41 -22.10
C GLY A 34 -0.50 5.18 -21.99
N SER A 35 -1.31 4.91 -23.01
CA SER A 35 -2.23 3.78 -23.02
C SER A 35 -1.52 2.43 -22.84
N ALA A 36 -2.07 1.59 -21.97
CA ALA A 36 -1.63 0.21 -21.82
C ALA A 36 -2.05 -0.62 -23.03
N GLU A 37 -1.08 -1.12 -23.81
CA GLU A 37 -1.34 -1.91 -25.01
C GLU A 37 -0.73 -3.32 -24.94
N LEU A 38 0.34 -3.47 -24.18
CA LEU A 38 1.13 -4.68 -24.07
C LEU A 38 1.45 -4.97 -22.61
N VAL A 39 1.49 -6.26 -22.25
CA VAL A 39 1.79 -6.72 -20.88
C VAL A 39 2.66 -7.96 -20.91
N CYS A 40 3.62 -8.04 -19.97
CA CYS A 40 4.34 -9.27 -19.70
C CYS A 40 3.55 -10.15 -18.73
N LYS A 41 3.36 -11.42 -19.09
CA LYS A 41 2.68 -12.41 -18.22
C LYS A 41 3.63 -13.31 -17.44
N GLN A 42 4.93 -13.21 -17.68
CA GLN A 42 5.96 -14.04 -17.04
C GLN A 42 6.68 -13.29 -15.92
N CYS A 43 6.75 -11.95 -16.00
CA CYS A 43 7.28 -11.15 -14.91
C CYS A 43 6.36 -11.22 -13.69
N LYS A 44 6.98 -11.31 -12.51
CA LYS A 44 6.28 -11.16 -11.23
C LYS A 44 5.80 -9.72 -11.01
N MET A 45 6.49 -8.74 -11.59
CA MET A 45 6.05 -7.34 -11.62
C MET A 45 5.16 -7.08 -12.84
N ASP A 46 4.16 -6.23 -12.66
CA ASP A 46 3.20 -5.86 -13.70
C ASP A 46 3.87 -4.95 -14.75
N ILE A 47 4.60 -5.54 -15.69
CA ILE A 47 5.22 -4.82 -16.81
C ILE A 47 4.14 -4.54 -17.86
N ILE A 48 3.68 -3.29 -17.92
CA ILE A 48 2.65 -2.79 -18.84
C ILE A 48 3.24 -1.67 -19.70
N LEU A 49 3.14 -1.79 -21.03
CA LEU A 49 3.79 -0.88 -21.97
C LEU A 49 2.83 -0.48 -23.10
N CYS A 50 3.01 0.72 -23.64
CA CYS A 50 2.47 1.09 -24.95
C CYS A 50 3.32 0.46 -26.07
N LYS A 51 2.82 0.44 -27.32
CA LYS A 51 3.59 -0.10 -28.45
C LYS A 51 4.93 0.60 -28.67
N LYS A 52 5.01 1.92 -28.41
CA LYS A 52 6.25 2.70 -28.60
C LYS A 52 7.32 2.31 -27.58
N CYS A 53 6.96 2.23 -26.31
CA CYS A 53 7.90 1.88 -25.23
C CYS A 53 8.30 0.42 -25.30
N ALA A 54 7.39 -0.50 -25.64
CA ALA A 54 7.69 -1.91 -25.83
C ALA A 54 8.81 -2.17 -26.85
N ARG A 55 8.84 -1.42 -27.96
CA ARG A 55 9.90 -1.53 -28.98
C ARG A 55 11.27 -1.09 -28.46
N ARG A 56 11.31 -0.21 -27.46
CA ARG A 56 12.54 0.35 -26.89
C ARG A 56 13.03 -0.41 -25.65
N ALA A 57 12.11 -1.04 -24.91
CA ALA A 57 12.37 -1.65 -23.62
C ALA A 57 13.30 -2.87 -23.64
N LYS A 58 13.54 -3.48 -24.82
CA LYS A 58 14.35 -4.72 -24.97
C LYS A 58 14.02 -5.77 -23.89
N HIS A 59 12.74 -5.92 -23.59
CA HIS A 59 12.28 -6.80 -22.52
C HIS A 59 12.59 -8.27 -22.82
N SER A 60 13.05 -9.03 -21.82
CA SER A 60 13.52 -10.41 -21.96
C SER A 60 12.41 -11.40 -22.30
N HIS A 61 11.15 -11.09 -21.97
CA HIS A 61 10.01 -11.97 -22.19
C HIS A 61 9.10 -11.45 -23.33
N PRO A 62 8.38 -12.34 -24.03
CA PRO A 62 7.38 -11.94 -25.00
C PRO A 62 6.24 -11.13 -24.35
N LEU A 63 5.98 -9.95 -24.89
CA LEU A 63 4.85 -9.13 -24.49
C LEU A 63 3.58 -9.56 -25.23
N LYS A 64 2.46 -9.67 -24.51
CA LYS A 64 1.15 -10.00 -25.06
C LYS A 64 0.25 -8.77 -25.11
N ALA A 65 -0.76 -8.78 -25.98
CA ALA A 65 -1.77 -7.72 -26.02
C ALA A 65 -2.45 -7.57 -24.65
N PHE A 66 -2.55 -6.33 -24.17
CA PHE A 66 -3.27 -5.98 -22.95
C PHE A 66 -4.78 -6.04 -23.20
N ARG A 67 -5.49 -6.87 -22.43
CA ARG A 67 -6.92 -7.13 -22.58
C ARG A 67 -7.72 -6.58 -21.39
N PRO A 68 -9.05 -6.37 -21.53
CA PRO A 68 -9.89 -5.94 -20.40
C PRO A 68 -9.80 -6.85 -19.17
N ARG A 69 -9.67 -8.17 -19.38
CA ARG A 69 -9.47 -9.14 -18.30
C ARG A 69 -8.16 -8.91 -17.54
N ASP A 70 -7.12 -8.42 -18.21
CA ASP A 70 -5.84 -8.10 -17.57
C ASP A 70 -5.99 -6.90 -16.66
N GLU A 71 -6.70 -5.86 -17.12
CA GLU A 71 -7.03 -4.71 -16.28
C GLU A 71 -7.86 -5.10 -15.06
N THR A 72 -8.88 -5.95 -15.24
CA THR A 72 -9.67 -6.45 -14.10
C THR A 72 -8.80 -7.18 -13.09
N LEU A 73 -7.89 -8.04 -13.55
CA LEU A 73 -6.97 -8.79 -12.68
C LEU A 73 -6.01 -7.85 -11.92
N LEU A 74 -5.45 -6.86 -12.62
CA LEU A 74 -4.55 -5.88 -12.02
C LEU A 74 -5.25 -4.99 -11.01
N ASN A 75 -6.46 -4.53 -11.33
CA ASN A 75 -7.26 -3.75 -10.39
C ASN A 75 -7.61 -4.59 -9.16
N LEU A 76 -7.97 -5.87 -9.32
CA LEU A 76 -8.16 -6.77 -8.19
C LEU A 76 -6.89 -6.90 -7.34
N ARG A 77 -5.71 -7.04 -7.94
CA ARG A 77 -4.44 -7.06 -7.20
C ARG A 77 -4.20 -5.77 -6.41
N LYS A 78 -4.42 -4.61 -7.03
CA LYS A 78 -4.29 -3.31 -6.34
C LYS A 78 -5.26 -3.19 -5.17
N HIS A 79 -6.52 -3.58 -5.36
CA HIS A 79 -7.53 -3.60 -4.30
C HIS A 79 -7.12 -4.55 -3.16
N LEU A 80 -6.63 -5.75 -3.49
CA LEU A 80 -6.12 -6.71 -2.52
C LEU A 80 -4.98 -6.13 -1.69
N THR A 81 -4.01 -5.48 -2.32
CA THR A 81 -2.90 -4.83 -1.60
C THR A 81 -3.41 -3.80 -0.59
N LEU A 82 -4.38 -2.96 -0.99
CA LEU A 82 -4.93 -1.92 -0.11
C LEU A 82 -5.88 -2.48 0.96
N SER A 83 -6.58 -3.58 0.69
CA SER A 83 -7.41 -4.27 1.70
C SER A 83 -6.56 -4.95 2.78
N TYR A 84 -5.28 -5.23 2.50
CA TYR A 84 -4.30 -5.67 3.48
C TYR A 84 -3.63 -4.52 4.27
N SER A 85 -4.05 -3.26 4.09
CA SER A 85 -3.45 -2.08 4.75
C SER A 85 -3.09 -2.29 6.23
N GLU A 86 -4.01 -2.82 7.05
CA GLU A 86 -3.74 -3.13 8.46
C GLU A 86 -2.59 -4.12 8.64
N HIS A 87 -2.50 -5.13 7.79
CA HIS A 87 -1.41 -6.09 7.80
C HIS A 87 -0.07 -5.48 7.39
N ILE A 88 -0.08 -4.48 6.51
CA ILE A 88 1.11 -3.76 6.05
C ILE A 88 1.66 -2.88 7.17
N VAL A 89 0.79 -2.13 7.85
CA VAL A 89 1.22 -1.09 8.79
C VAL A 89 1.50 -1.62 10.19
N SER A 90 0.72 -2.58 10.70
CA SER A 90 0.76 -2.93 12.13
C SER A 90 1.06 -4.41 12.43
N CYS A 91 1.06 -5.31 11.45
CA CYS A 91 1.18 -6.73 11.77
C CYS A 91 2.59 -7.12 12.28
N THR A 92 2.62 -7.77 13.44
CA THR A 92 3.83 -8.30 14.10
C THR A 92 3.83 -9.83 14.23
N ARG A 93 2.76 -10.52 13.79
CA ARG A 93 2.59 -11.97 13.99
C ARG A 93 3.64 -12.79 13.23
N ASP A 94 4.30 -13.76 13.83
CA ASP A 94 5.27 -14.57 13.08
C ASP A 94 4.64 -15.42 11.97
N LEU A 95 3.40 -15.89 12.20
CA LEU A 95 2.62 -16.61 11.20
C LEU A 95 1.44 -15.77 10.70
N CYS A 96 1.45 -15.42 9.41
CA CYS A 96 0.39 -14.67 8.76
C CYS A 96 0.17 -15.08 7.29
N MET A 97 -0.74 -14.38 6.61
CA MET A 97 -1.01 -14.55 5.17
C MET A 97 0.25 -14.27 4.36
N GLU A 98 0.42 -14.93 3.21
CA GLU A 98 1.60 -14.77 2.36
C GLU A 98 1.74 -13.30 1.93
N SER A 99 0.62 -12.68 1.55
CA SER A 99 0.52 -11.25 1.24
C SER A 99 0.98 -10.34 2.39
N CYS A 100 0.78 -10.72 3.66
CA CYS A 100 1.28 -9.95 4.80
C CYS A 100 2.81 -10.03 4.91
N HIS A 101 3.41 -11.20 4.68
CA HIS A 101 4.87 -11.35 4.70
C HIS A 101 5.54 -10.50 3.61
N GLU A 102 5.01 -10.53 2.40
CA GLU A 102 5.49 -9.69 1.30
C GLU A 102 5.29 -8.20 1.61
N SER A 103 4.16 -7.83 2.21
CA SER A 103 3.84 -6.44 2.51
C SER A 103 4.63 -5.84 3.68
N ARG A 104 5.09 -6.65 4.64
CA ARG A 104 6.00 -6.18 5.71
C ARG A 104 7.26 -5.54 5.16
N TYR A 105 7.71 -5.99 3.99
CA TYR A 105 8.83 -5.37 3.31
C TYR A 105 8.59 -3.87 3.09
N ALA A 106 7.36 -3.42 2.78
CA ALA A 106 7.08 -2.01 2.58
C ALA A 106 7.30 -1.18 3.85
N ARG A 107 6.85 -1.70 5.02
CA ARG A 107 7.10 -1.06 6.33
C ARG A 107 8.59 -1.03 6.65
N THR A 108 9.26 -2.18 6.61
CA THR A 108 10.70 -2.25 6.89
C THR A 108 11.50 -1.40 5.91
N HIS A 109 11.16 -1.41 4.62
CA HIS A 109 11.79 -0.57 3.60
C HIS A 109 11.60 0.90 3.94
N PHE A 110 10.39 1.30 4.36
CA PHE A 110 10.13 2.66 4.77
C PHE A 110 11.10 3.11 5.87
N ASP A 111 11.46 2.29 6.84
CA ASP A 111 12.40 2.67 7.92
C ASP A 111 13.81 3.02 7.44
N TYR A 112 14.28 2.35 6.38
CA TYR A 112 15.68 2.47 5.91
C TYR A 112 15.84 3.23 4.59
N CYS A 113 14.73 3.57 3.92
CA CYS A 113 14.76 4.21 2.61
C CYS A 113 15.31 5.64 2.68
N GLN A 114 16.36 5.91 1.91
CA GLN A 114 17.06 7.20 1.89
C GLN A 114 16.32 8.29 1.10
N ILE A 115 15.36 7.89 0.26
CA ILE A 115 14.56 8.79 -0.60
C ILE A 115 13.11 8.89 -0.13
N ARG A 116 12.81 8.44 1.10
CA ARG A 116 11.46 8.58 1.68
C ARG A 116 11.21 10.04 2.09
N PRO A 117 9.95 10.49 2.07
CA PRO A 117 9.60 11.75 2.74
C PRO A 117 9.87 11.64 4.25
N LEU A 118 10.40 12.70 4.86
CA LEU A 118 10.82 12.69 6.27
C LEU A 118 9.64 12.99 7.21
N CYS A 119 8.67 13.75 6.74
CA CYS A 119 7.43 14.01 7.45
C CYS A 119 6.22 14.09 6.52
N ILE A 120 5.03 14.03 7.11
CA ILE A 120 3.77 14.12 6.36
C ILE A 120 3.63 15.44 5.57
N ARG A 121 4.22 16.53 6.09
CA ARG A 121 4.14 17.86 5.47
C ARG A 121 4.95 17.92 4.16
N ASP A 122 5.95 17.07 3.99
CA ASP A 122 6.78 17.03 2.77
C ASP A 122 5.99 16.58 1.53
N ILE A 123 4.86 15.88 1.75
CA ILE A 123 4.01 15.36 0.69
C ILE A 123 2.65 16.07 0.60
N VAL A 124 2.45 17.14 1.38
CA VAL A 124 1.22 17.94 1.35
C VAL A 124 1.48 19.26 0.63
N ASP A 125 0.82 19.42 -0.51
CA ASP A 125 0.90 20.62 -1.34
C ASP A 125 -0.50 21.18 -1.58
N ASN A 126 -0.74 22.42 -1.12
CA ASN A 126 -2.01 23.12 -1.27
C ASN A 126 -3.23 22.27 -0.83
N GLY A 127 -3.10 21.59 0.31
CA GLY A 127 -4.15 20.72 0.87
C GLY A 127 -4.31 19.36 0.19
N ASN A 128 -3.45 19.01 -0.78
CA ASN A 128 -3.47 17.73 -1.48
C ASN A 128 -2.24 16.90 -1.14
N VAL A 129 -2.40 15.57 -1.05
CA VAL A 129 -1.26 14.65 -0.92
C VAL A 129 -0.70 14.38 -2.32
N LYS A 130 0.59 14.67 -2.53
CA LYS A 130 1.29 14.45 -3.80
C LYS A 130 2.60 13.73 -3.56
N PHE A 131 2.79 12.63 -4.27
CA PHE A 131 4.10 11.99 -4.39
C PHE A 131 4.82 12.59 -5.61
N VAL A 132 6.12 12.89 -5.46
CA VAL A 132 6.95 13.36 -6.57
C VAL A 132 7.55 12.16 -7.31
N GLU A 133 7.86 12.29 -8.61
CA GLU A 133 8.34 11.15 -9.43
C GLU A 133 9.63 10.49 -8.92
N SER A 134 10.42 11.20 -8.10
CA SER A 134 11.62 10.66 -7.44
C SER A 134 11.33 9.83 -6.19
N ASN A 135 10.08 9.74 -5.75
CA ASN A 135 9.73 8.99 -4.55
C ASN A 135 9.81 7.49 -4.77
N CYS A 136 10.15 6.76 -3.71
CA CYS A 136 10.17 5.30 -3.77
C CYS A 136 8.74 4.74 -3.73
N GLN A 137 8.37 3.96 -4.75
CA GLN A 137 7.04 3.31 -4.85
C GLN A 137 6.68 2.47 -3.62
N SER A 138 7.65 1.79 -2.99
CA SER A 138 7.39 1.03 -1.76
C SER A 138 7.04 1.95 -0.58
N CYS A 139 7.66 3.13 -0.49
CA CYS A 139 7.32 4.14 0.50
C CYS A 139 5.95 4.76 0.22
N GLU A 140 5.63 5.06 -1.04
CA GLU A 140 4.31 5.57 -1.43
C GLU A 140 3.19 4.59 -1.06
N LEU A 141 3.40 3.30 -1.32
CA LEU A 141 2.45 2.26 -0.94
C LEU A 141 2.27 2.21 0.59
N PHE A 142 3.37 2.21 1.35
CA PHE A 142 3.30 2.22 2.81
C PHE A 142 2.51 3.42 3.33
N ILE A 143 2.85 4.63 2.89
CA ILE A 143 2.16 5.87 3.27
C ILE A 143 0.67 5.81 2.91
N THR A 144 0.34 5.30 1.71
CA THR A 144 -1.05 5.09 1.28
C THR A 144 -1.80 4.19 2.25
N CYS A 145 -1.18 3.09 2.71
CA CYS A 145 -1.76 2.21 3.70
C CYS A 145 -1.90 2.87 5.09
N VAL A 146 -0.98 3.75 5.48
CA VAL A 146 -1.11 4.53 6.72
C VAL A 146 -2.31 5.48 6.65
N PHE A 147 -2.58 6.13 5.51
CA PHE A 147 -3.80 6.94 5.35
C PHE A 147 -5.07 6.11 5.52
N ILE A 148 -5.13 4.93 4.92
CA ILE A 148 -6.27 4.00 5.07
C ILE A 148 -6.44 3.58 6.53
N HIS A 149 -5.33 3.28 7.22
CA HIS A 149 -5.33 2.94 8.63
C HIS A 149 -5.81 4.12 9.50
N ALA A 150 -5.27 5.31 9.31
CA ALA A 150 -5.62 6.52 10.06
C ALA A 150 -7.11 6.89 9.94
N ASP A 151 -7.74 6.58 8.80
CA ASP A 151 -9.18 6.77 8.59
C ASP A 151 -10.04 5.90 9.52
N LYS A 152 -9.57 4.68 9.79
CA LYS A 152 -10.27 3.68 10.61
C LYS A 152 -9.80 3.69 12.07
N CYS A 153 -8.60 4.19 12.33
CA CYS A 153 -7.99 4.16 13.65
C CYS A 153 -8.76 5.06 14.63
N ARG A 154 -9.08 4.49 15.80
CA ARG A 154 -9.73 5.18 16.93
C ARG A 154 -8.89 5.13 18.20
N VAL A 155 -7.72 4.51 18.15
CA VAL A 155 -6.78 4.41 19.27
C VAL A 155 -6.23 5.81 19.58
N GLU A 156 -6.15 6.20 20.86
CA GLU A 156 -5.69 7.54 21.24
C GLU A 156 -4.20 7.75 20.94
N GLN A 157 -3.37 6.75 21.25
CA GLN A 157 -1.93 6.73 20.97
C GLN A 157 -1.62 5.54 20.07
N CYS A 158 -1.47 5.78 18.77
CA CYS A 158 -1.26 4.70 17.81
C CYS A 158 0.24 4.49 17.54
N GLU A 159 0.71 3.26 17.66
CA GLU A 159 2.12 2.90 17.36
C GLU A 159 2.44 2.90 15.86
N VAL A 160 1.41 2.94 15.00
CA VAL A 160 1.62 3.02 13.55
C VAL A 160 2.23 4.38 13.20
N GLN A 161 3.43 4.32 12.62
CA GLN A 161 4.15 5.52 12.18
C GLN A 161 3.26 6.44 11.35
N TRP A 162 3.26 7.73 11.70
CA TRP A 162 2.50 8.81 11.07
C TRP A 162 0.96 8.74 11.21
N CYS A 163 0.38 7.72 11.86
CA CYS A 163 -1.07 7.66 12.08
C CYS A 163 -1.57 8.90 12.84
N ASP A 164 -0.93 9.26 13.95
CA ASP A 164 -1.36 10.38 14.77
C ASP A 164 -1.12 11.73 14.08
N ASP A 165 -0.01 11.88 13.35
CA ASP A 165 0.27 13.09 12.58
C ASP A 165 -0.77 13.31 11.48
N ILE A 166 -1.15 12.24 10.77
CA ILE A 166 -2.21 12.28 9.76
C ILE A 166 -3.56 12.65 10.41
N ARG A 167 -3.93 12.02 11.53
CA ARG A 167 -5.20 12.31 12.23
C ARG A 167 -5.26 13.72 12.83
N LYS A 168 -4.11 14.31 13.17
CA LYS A 168 -4.00 15.71 13.60
C LYS A 168 -4.16 16.67 12.43
N LEU A 169 -3.57 16.34 11.28
CA LEU A 169 -3.55 17.20 10.09
C LEU A 169 -4.85 17.13 9.27
N PHE A 170 -5.48 15.97 9.19
CA PHE A 170 -6.66 15.71 8.35
C PHE A 170 -7.92 15.38 9.16
N GLU A 171 -9.09 15.71 8.61
CA GLU A 171 -10.41 15.32 9.13
C GLU A 171 -10.74 13.86 8.82
N MET A 172 -9.99 12.94 9.44
CA MET A 172 -10.13 11.49 9.23
C MET A 172 -11.39 10.91 9.89
N GLY A 173 -11.90 9.80 9.34
CA GLY A 173 -12.95 8.99 9.98
C GLY A 173 -14.36 9.56 9.89
N GLN A 174 -14.64 10.41 8.90
CA GLN A 174 -15.97 10.94 8.62
C GLN A 174 -16.89 9.82 8.09
N GLU A 175 -18.01 9.59 8.76
CA GLU A 175 -19.02 8.62 8.31
C GLU A 175 -19.53 8.99 6.90
N GLY A 176 -19.53 8.00 6.00
CA GLY A 176 -20.00 8.16 4.63
C GLY A 176 -19.01 8.77 3.63
N LYS A 177 -17.77 9.08 4.04
CA LYS A 177 -16.69 9.52 3.12
C LYS A 177 -15.35 8.86 3.47
N PRO A 178 -15.19 7.54 3.22
CA PRO A 178 -13.93 6.85 3.45
C PRO A 178 -12.83 7.41 2.55
N VAL A 179 -11.58 7.40 3.02
CA VAL A 179 -10.43 7.77 2.18
C VAL A 179 -10.22 6.81 1.01
N PHE A 180 -10.62 5.55 1.16
CA PHE A 180 -10.51 4.52 0.14
C PHE A 180 -11.84 3.77 0.03
N GLU A 181 -12.46 3.87 -1.13
CA GLU A 181 -13.69 3.17 -1.46
C GLU A 181 -13.42 2.03 -2.43
N MET A 182 -14.14 0.93 -2.23
CA MET A 182 -14.10 -0.24 -3.09
C MET A 182 -15.53 -0.61 -3.43
N THR A 183 -15.78 -0.98 -4.69
CA THR A 183 -17.11 -1.46 -5.10
C THR A 183 -17.46 -2.77 -4.40
N ASP A 184 -18.75 -3.04 -4.19
CA ASP A 184 -19.21 -4.26 -3.53
C ASP A 184 -18.68 -5.53 -4.21
N ASP A 185 -18.63 -5.55 -5.54
CA ASP A 185 -18.08 -6.68 -6.30
C ASP A 185 -16.59 -6.90 -6.03
N MET A 186 -15.78 -5.83 -5.98
CA MET A 186 -14.35 -5.94 -5.67
C MET A 186 -14.13 -6.30 -4.21
N ASN A 187 -14.95 -5.76 -3.29
CA ASN A 187 -14.88 -6.11 -1.89
C ASN A 187 -15.15 -7.60 -1.65
N ARG A 188 -16.21 -8.14 -2.26
CA ARG A 188 -16.52 -9.57 -2.22
C ARG A 188 -15.35 -10.41 -2.74
N LYS A 189 -14.79 -10.06 -3.90
CA LYS A 189 -13.63 -10.78 -4.47
C LYS A 189 -12.40 -10.72 -3.55
N CYS A 190 -12.13 -9.58 -2.93
CA CYS A 190 -11.03 -9.47 -1.98
C CYS A 190 -11.26 -10.36 -0.75
N GLN A 191 -12.48 -10.35 -0.20
CA GLN A 191 -12.86 -11.20 0.94
C GLN A 191 -12.72 -12.69 0.64
N GLU A 192 -13.09 -13.14 -0.56
CA GLU A 192 -12.90 -14.53 -0.99
C GLU A 192 -11.42 -14.94 -0.98
N VAL A 193 -10.54 -14.08 -1.50
CA VAL A 193 -9.09 -14.33 -1.49
C VAL A 193 -8.55 -14.32 -0.05
N HIS A 194 -8.94 -13.35 0.76
CA HIS A 194 -8.54 -13.27 2.18
C HIS A 194 -8.93 -14.54 2.94
N TYR A 195 -10.16 -15.03 2.73
CA TYR A 195 -10.66 -16.25 3.35
C TYR A 195 -9.82 -17.47 2.98
N MET A 196 -9.45 -17.59 1.70
CA MET A 196 -8.59 -18.68 1.23
C MET A 196 -7.16 -18.60 1.80
N GLU A 197 -6.60 -17.40 1.92
CA GLU A 197 -5.29 -17.21 2.56
C GLU A 197 -5.34 -17.54 4.06
N MET A 198 -6.40 -17.18 4.76
CA MET A 198 -6.57 -17.49 6.18
C MET A 198 -6.66 -18.99 6.44
N LYS A 199 -7.35 -19.76 5.57
CA LYS A 199 -7.32 -21.23 5.64
C LYS A 199 -5.91 -21.80 5.55
N LYS A 200 -5.04 -21.23 4.72
CA LYS A 200 -3.62 -21.64 4.65
C LYS A 200 -2.88 -21.32 5.95
N VAL A 201 -3.18 -20.19 6.60
CA VAL A 201 -2.61 -19.83 7.90
C VAL A 201 -3.03 -20.85 8.96
N GLU A 202 -4.32 -21.17 9.04
CA GLU A 202 -4.87 -22.15 9.99
C GLU A 202 -4.23 -23.53 9.83
N LYS A 203 -4.09 -24.00 8.57
CA LYS A 203 -3.40 -25.25 8.28
C LYS A 203 -1.94 -25.25 8.78
N ARG A 204 -1.21 -24.14 8.57
CA ARG A 204 0.17 -24.00 9.06
C ARG A 204 0.24 -23.97 10.58
N ARG A 205 -0.70 -23.31 11.27
CA ARG A 205 -0.79 -23.34 12.75
C ARG A 205 -0.98 -24.75 13.28
N HIS A 206 -1.91 -25.49 12.67
CA HIS A 206 -2.18 -26.86 13.07
C HIS A 206 -0.96 -27.76 12.93
N ASN A 207 -0.21 -27.63 11.82
CA ASN A 207 1.00 -28.40 11.60
C ASN A 207 2.10 -28.09 12.63
N LEU A 208 2.33 -26.82 12.95
CA LEU A 208 3.29 -26.42 13.99
C LEU A 208 2.92 -27.00 15.36
N MET A 209 1.63 -26.96 15.71
CA MET A 209 1.14 -27.56 16.96
C MET A 209 1.37 -29.07 17.01
N LEU A 210 1.17 -29.79 15.89
CA LEU A 210 1.47 -31.23 15.81
C LEU A 210 2.96 -31.52 15.97
N GLU A 211 3.82 -30.72 15.34
CA GLU A 211 5.28 -30.84 15.49
C GLU A 211 5.71 -30.60 16.94
N GLU A 212 5.14 -29.59 17.62
CA GLU A 212 5.39 -29.32 19.04
C GLU A 212 4.94 -30.50 19.92
N ILE A 213 3.75 -31.05 19.70
CA ILE A 213 3.26 -32.22 20.46
C ILE A 213 4.20 -33.42 20.26
N ALA A 214 4.56 -33.72 19.01
CA ALA A 214 5.48 -34.82 18.71
C ALA A 214 6.87 -34.62 19.33
N SER A 215 7.29 -33.36 19.53
CA SER A 215 8.58 -33.03 20.17
C SER A 215 8.57 -33.19 21.69
N ILE A 216 7.39 -33.22 22.32
CA ILE A 216 7.21 -33.47 23.77
C ILE A 216 7.19 -34.97 24.07
N GLU A 217 6.83 -35.82 23.11
CA GLU A 217 6.76 -37.28 23.27
C GLU A 217 8.12 -38.00 23.16
N ILE A 218 9.23 -37.26 23.16
CA ILE A 218 10.63 -37.74 23.28
C ILE A 218 11.20 -37.30 24.63
#